data_AF-A0A931G6P1-F1
#
_entry.id   AF-A0A931G6P1-F1
#
_cell.length_a   1.000
_cell.length_b   1.000
_cell.length_c   1.000
_cell.angle_alpha   90.00
_cell.angle_beta   90.00
_cell.angle_gamma   90.00
#
_symmetry.space_group_name_H-M   'P 1'
#
loop_
_entity.id
_entity.type
_entity.pdbx_description
1 polymer ?
#
loop_
_entity_poly.entity_id
_entity_poly.type
_entity_poly.pdbx_seq_one_letter_code
_entity_poly.pdbx_strand_id
1 'polypeptide(L)'
;MTATNAALSWTQPFEPTGYDLVQSPGLLTGCVANPTASTTNCTASGLTPNTSYTWSLQAAVHNWRSAASVSATTPKQSTTTTLRNTTPQSGPTGTSFTATAKVIGDDSFGSPAGTVTFSHHVAADCTGPASFTTAAQTLSEGSATGSLQPTAGTYHWRATYTPTDTFNTASTSTCSEAITVSSAGTPPSVTVGTSPVGVAVSPGGAHVYVANYSLGTVSVIATATNTVSTIVVGGNPYEVALSPDGTRLYVSRPYVDAVVVVDTATNLVVKNITVGTYPWGLAVTPDGAHVYVANYRSKSVSVINTATNAVSASIPVGVYPDAVAVTPNGAHVYVTNAGSDTVSVLDTTSNTVSATIPFTAGAAPASVTVSPNGARVYVVNSGPSTVSVIDTVTNKVSVIIPLTLGANSAAVAVSPNGAHLYVANANANTVSVIDTATNKVSATIPVGLKPVGVAVSPDGTHVYVTNENSYTVSVLALPVLSAGAVPAATVGIPYSFTIPAVNVASFVVTSGVLPVGLTLNASTGTITGTPTTPGPVTFTVTGAGLYGQAVLAYTIITVHN
;
A
#
# COMPACT_ATOMS: atom_id res chain seq x y z
N MET A 1 -33.13 1.69 46.28
CA MET A 1 -33.23 0.44 45.49
C MET A 1 -32.03 0.37 44.56
N THR A 2 -31.06 -0.49 44.85
CA THR A 2 -29.95 -0.87 43.95
C THR A 2 -29.55 -2.32 44.28
N ALA A 3 -29.37 -3.16 43.26
CA ALA A 3 -29.52 -4.61 43.33
C ALA A 3 -28.25 -5.39 42.96
N THR A 4 -27.71 -6.14 43.92
CA THR A 4 -27.15 -7.50 43.76
C THR A 4 -27.01 -8.12 45.15
N ASN A 5 -27.76 -9.19 45.43
CA ASN A 5 -28.05 -9.75 46.77
C ASN A 5 -28.64 -8.71 47.73
N ALA A 6 -29.94 -8.86 47.99
CA ALA A 6 -30.79 -7.77 48.42
C ALA A 6 -30.40 -7.17 49.79
N ALA A 7 -30.54 -5.86 49.92
CA ALA A 7 -31.25 -5.32 51.06
C ALA A 7 -32.50 -4.63 50.50
N LEU A 8 -33.68 -5.08 50.93
CA LEU A 8 -34.98 -4.58 50.49
C LEU A 8 -35.66 -3.92 51.68
N SER A 9 -36.19 -2.72 51.46
CA SER A 9 -36.37 -1.66 52.47
C SER A 9 -37.76 -1.03 52.38
N TRP A 10 -38.41 -0.60 53.48
CA TRP A 10 -39.68 0.16 53.37
C TRP A 10 -40.13 0.88 54.64
N THR A 11 -41.04 1.86 54.50
CA THR A 11 -41.68 2.74 55.51
C THR A 11 -43.19 2.45 55.62
N GLN A 12 -43.82 2.58 56.80
CA GLN A 12 -45.29 2.46 57.03
C GLN A 12 -45.79 3.60 57.95
N PRO A 13 -47.06 4.08 57.87
CA PRO A 13 -47.57 5.09 58.79
C PRO A 13 -48.30 4.48 60.01
N PHE A 14 -47.79 4.78 61.23
CA PHE A 14 -48.41 4.83 62.58
C PHE A 14 -48.57 3.62 63.54
N GLU A 15 -48.15 3.93 64.79
CA GLU A 15 -48.39 3.45 66.19
C GLU A 15 -47.96 2.03 66.69
N PRO A 16 -47.56 1.92 67.98
CA PRO A 16 -46.54 0.97 68.45
C PRO A 16 -47.12 -0.15 69.32
N THR A 17 -46.86 -1.41 68.96
CA THR A 17 -46.59 -2.60 69.81
C THR A 17 -47.14 -3.89 69.19
N GLY A 18 -46.29 -4.94 69.18
CA GLY A 18 -46.66 -6.35 69.01
C GLY A 18 -47.03 -6.82 67.60
N TYR A 19 -46.05 -7.28 66.81
CA TYR A 19 -46.27 -7.96 65.53
C TYR A 19 -45.44 -9.25 65.43
N ASP A 20 -46.08 -10.36 65.05
CA ASP A 20 -45.42 -11.60 64.63
C ASP A 20 -45.35 -11.68 63.09
N LEU A 21 -44.14 -11.89 62.56
CA LEU A 21 -43.86 -12.00 61.13
C LEU A 21 -43.92 -13.46 60.69
N VAL A 22 -44.87 -13.81 59.82
CA VAL A 22 -44.90 -15.13 59.16
C VAL A 22 -44.02 -15.08 57.90
N GLN A 23 -42.89 -15.79 57.92
CA GLN A 23 -41.95 -15.95 56.80
C GLN A 23 -42.28 -17.19 55.95
N SER A 24 -42.06 -17.10 54.62
CA SER A 24 -41.93 -18.25 53.72
C SER A 24 -40.84 -17.97 52.65
N PRO A 25 -40.17 -18.98 52.07
CA PRO A 25 -38.87 -19.42 52.57
C PRO A 25 -37.66 -18.95 51.75
N GLY A 26 -36.56 -18.72 52.48
CA GLY A 26 -35.20 -19.04 52.05
C GLY A 26 -34.28 -17.87 51.76
N LEU A 27 -34.81 -16.77 51.23
CA LEU A 27 -33.93 -15.76 50.63
C LEU A 27 -33.77 -14.52 51.49
N LEU A 28 -34.69 -14.18 52.41
CA LEU A 28 -34.59 -12.98 53.26
C LEU A 28 -34.17 -13.32 54.71
N THR A 29 -33.16 -12.63 55.25
CA THR A 29 -32.57 -12.81 56.58
C THR A 29 -32.23 -11.46 57.25
N GLY A 30 -32.13 -11.45 58.59
CA GLY A 30 -31.66 -10.28 59.35
C GLY A 30 -32.59 -9.06 59.36
N CYS A 31 -33.91 -9.26 59.39
CA CYS A 31 -34.87 -8.14 59.38
C CYS A 31 -34.88 -7.34 60.70
N VAL A 32 -34.63 -6.03 60.64
CA VAL A 32 -34.63 -5.11 61.81
C VAL A 32 -35.66 -4.00 61.60
N ALA A 33 -36.57 -3.83 62.57
CA ALA A 33 -37.52 -2.73 62.59
C ALA A 33 -36.90 -1.46 63.20
N ASN A 34 -37.10 -0.32 62.55
CA ASN A 34 -36.69 1.00 63.00
C ASN A 34 -37.95 1.81 63.38
N PRO A 35 -38.30 1.86 64.67
CA PRO A 35 -39.58 2.40 65.12
C PRO A 35 -39.70 3.93 64.93
N THR A 36 -38.60 4.68 64.94
CA THR A 36 -38.63 6.15 64.76
C THR A 36 -38.84 6.57 63.32
N ALA A 37 -38.41 5.75 62.35
CA ALA A 37 -38.64 5.97 60.93
C ALA A 37 -39.85 5.19 60.39
N SER A 38 -40.46 4.35 61.24
CA SER A 38 -41.50 3.39 60.85
C SER A 38 -41.08 2.51 59.67
N THR A 39 -39.81 2.09 59.62
CA THR A 39 -39.25 1.26 58.52
C THR A 39 -38.77 -0.09 58.99
N THR A 40 -38.86 -1.12 58.14
CA THR A 40 -38.19 -2.41 58.38
C THR A 40 -37.19 -2.68 57.27
N ASN A 41 -35.98 -3.08 57.66
CA ASN A 41 -34.88 -3.39 56.73
C ASN A 41 -34.56 -4.88 56.80
N CYS A 42 -34.47 -5.56 55.65
CA CYS A 42 -34.13 -6.98 55.55
C CYS A 42 -33.01 -7.19 54.52
N THR A 43 -32.23 -8.26 54.67
CA THR A 43 -31.16 -8.69 53.74
C THR A 43 -31.63 -9.90 52.94
N ALA A 44 -31.25 -10.08 51.68
CA ALA A 44 -31.56 -11.28 50.90
C ALA A 44 -30.35 -11.92 50.19
N SER A 45 -30.29 -13.25 50.22
CA SER A 45 -29.24 -14.11 49.66
C SER A 45 -29.86 -15.25 48.86
N GLY A 46 -29.17 -15.76 47.83
CA GLY A 46 -29.59 -16.97 47.08
C GLY A 46 -30.48 -16.75 45.83
N LEU A 47 -30.53 -15.53 45.28
CA LEU A 47 -31.39 -15.19 44.14
C LEU A 47 -30.85 -15.72 42.80
N THR A 48 -31.72 -16.20 41.91
CA THR A 48 -31.38 -16.59 40.54
C THR A 48 -31.21 -15.35 39.64
N PRO A 49 -30.18 -15.32 38.77
CA PRO A 49 -30.03 -14.27 37.75
C PRO A 49 -31.27 -14.16 36.85
N ASN A 50 -31.50 -12.99 36.24
CA ASN A 50 -32.64 -12.72 35.35
C ASN A 50 -34.05 -12.99 35.93
N THR A 51 -34.23 -12.94 37.25
CA THR A 51 -35.48 -13.31 37.93
C THR A 51 -36.00 -12.16 38.79
N SER A 52 -37.31 -11.88 38.69
CA SER A 52 -37.99 -10.88 39.54
C SER A 52 -38.61 -11.55 40.74
N TYR A 53 -38.39 -10.96 41.91
CA TYR A 53 -38.91 -11.45 43.18
C TYR A 53 -39.85 -10.41 43.79
N THR A 54 -40.96 -10.87 44.36
CA THR A 54 -41.95 -10.02 45.04
C THR A 54 -42.25 -10.60 46.42
N TRP A 55 -42.27 -9.75 47.43
CA TRP A 55 -42.54 -10.14 48.81
C TRP A 55 -43.70 -9.32 49.38
N SER A 56 -44.53 -9.95 50.23
CA SER A 56 -45.70 -9.33 50.88
C SER A 56 -45.61 -9.42 52.40
N LEU A 57 -45.90 -8.32 53.10
CA LEU A 57 -46.01 -8.29 54.56
C LEU A 57 -47.48 -8.19 55.00
N GLN A 58 -47.88 -8.92 56.05
CA GLN A 58 -49.26 -8.92 56.55
C GLN A 58 -49.29 -8.67 58.07
N ALA A 59 -50.03 -7.64 58.51
CA ALA A 59 -50.25 -7.32 59.91
C ALA A 59 -51.58 -7.90 60.42
N ALA A 60 -51.63 -8.38 61.66
CA ALA A 60 -52.81 -9.00 62.26
C ALA A 60 -53.15 -8.38 63.63
N VAL A 61 -53.84 -7.25 63.67
CA VAL A 61 -54.50 -6.76 64.90
C VAL A 61 -55.87 -6.16 64.54
N HIS A 62 -56.92 -6.58 65.28
CA HIS A 62 -58.31 -6.09 65.21
C HIS A 62 -58.91 -5.81 63.81
N ASN A 63 -59.31 -6.90 63.13
CA ASN A 63 -60.29 -6.95 62.03
C ASN A 63 -60.16 -6.00 60.83
N TRP A 64 -59.03 -5.30 60.66
CA TRP A 64 -58.69 -4.62 59.40
C TRP A 64 -57.32 -5.06 58.91
N ARG A 65 -57.27 -5.59 57.68
CA ARG A 65 -56.04 -6.08 57.02
C ARG A 65 -55.55 -5.02 56.03
N SER A 66 -54.32 -4.54 56.20
CA SER A 66 -53.58 -3.80 55.17
C SER A 66 -52.30 -4.57 54.79
N ALA A 67 -52.02 -4.68 53.49
CA ALA A 67 -50.86 -5.39 52.95
C ALA A 67 -50.00 -4.43 52.11
N ALA A 68 -48.68 -4.50 52.28
CA ALA A 68 -47.69 -3.79 51.46
C ALA A 68 -46.82 -4.81 50.69
N SER A 69 -46.41 -4.47 49.46
CA SER A 69 -45.57 -5.33 48.60
C SER A 69 -44.34 -4.59 48.09
N VAL A 70 -43.23 -5.32 47.93
CA VAL A 70 -41.95 -4.81 47.39
C VAL A 70 -41.40 -5.81 46.37
N SER A 71 -40.84 -5.30 45.28
CA SER A 71 -40.25 -6.10 44.20
C SER A 71 -38.78 -5.72 43.93
N ALA A 72 -37.97 -6.70 43.51
CA ALA A 72 -36.60 -6.52 43.04
C ALA A 72 -36.27 -7.40 41.83
N THR A 73 -35.34 -6.94 41.00
CA THR A 73 -34.90 -7.62 39.77
C THR A 73 -33.40 -7.84 39.81
N THR A 74 -32.94 -9.06 39.52
CA THR A 74 -31.51 -9.42 39.45
C THR A 74 -30.87 -8.97 38.11
N PRO A 75 -29.53 -8.79 38.03
CA PRO A 75 -28.85 -8.31 36.81
C PRO A 75 -28.96 -9.26 35.62
N LYS A 76 -28.79 -8.69 34.41
CA LYS A 76 -28.99 -9.32 33.09
C LYS A 76 -27.79 -10.13 32.58
N GLN A 77 -28.05 -11.24 31.87
CA GLN A 77 -27.05 -12.11 31.21
C GLN A 77 -27.23 -12.14 29.68
N SER A 78 -26.12 -12.07 28.92
CA SER A 78 -26.01 -11.98 27.44
C SER A 78 -25.93 -13.36 26.77
N THR A 79 -26.45 -13.50 25.54
CA THR A 79 -26.27 -14.70 24.71
C THR A 79 -26.19 -14.42 23.19
N THR A 80 -25.03 -14.78 22.61
CA THR A 80 -24.77 -15.15 21.19
C THR A 80 -24.25 -14.09 20.22
N THR A 81 -22.92 -14.04 20.03
CA THR A 81 -22.25 -13.35 18.91
C THR A 81 -22.13 -14.28 17.70
N THR A 82 -22.79 -13.98 16.57
CA THR A 82 -22.67 -14.78 15.34
C THR A 82 -21.75 -14.11 14.32
N LEU A 83 -20.53 -14.61 14.13
CA LEU A 83 -19.60 -14.12 13.12
C LEU A 83 -19.83 -14.86 11.79
N ARG A 84 -20.26 -14.16 10.72
CA ARG A 84 -20.33 -14.71 9.36
C ARG A 84 -19.29 -14.06 8.48
N ASN A 85 -18.46 -14.86 7.81
CA ASN A 85 -17.55 -14.40 6.76
C ASN A 85 -18.32 -14.29 5.44
N THR A 86 -18.20 -13.17 4.73
CA THR A 86 -18.61 -13.06 3.32
C THR A 86 -17.52 -13.62 2.42
N THR A 87 -17.84 -14.39 1.38
CA THR A 87 -16.84 -14.96 0.46
C THR A 87 -15.99 -13.85 -0.17
N PRO A 88 -14.67 -13.84 0.02
CA PRO A 88 -13.81 -12.88 -0.63
C PRO A 88 -13.62 -13.27 -2.10
N GLN A 89 -13.42 -12.27 -2.95
CA GLN A 89 -13.07 -12.52 -4.35
C GLN A 89 -11.62 -12.98 -4.44
N SER A 90 -11.35 -14.06 -5.18
CA SER A 90 -9.99 -14.44 -5.58
C SER A 90 -9.34 -13.33 -6.41
N GLY A 91 -8.03 -13.18 -6.32
CA GLY A 91 -7.33 -12.09 -7.00
C GLY A 91 -5.82 -12.27 -7.07
N PRO A 92 -5.13 -11.43 -7.87
CA PRO A 92 -3.67 -11.42 -7.96
C PRO A 92 -3.00 -11.03 -6.63
N THR A 93 -1.69 -11.22 -6.54
CA THR A 93 -0.88 -10.75 -5.41
C THR A 93 -1.07 -9.24 -5.21
N GLY A 94 -1.35 -8.80 -3.98
CA GLY A 94 -1.69 -7.40 -3.69
C GLY A 94 -3.18 -7.04 -3.83
N THR A 95 -4.06 -8.00 -4.12
CA THR A 95 -5.51 -7.71 -4.00
C THR A 95 -5.86 -7.49 -2.52
N SER A 96 -6.57 -6.41 -2.22
CA SER A 96 -7.14 -6.17 -0.89
C SER A 96 -8.35 -7.06 -0.69
N PHE A 97 -8.27 -8.02 0.23
CA PHE A 97 -9.41 -8.88 0.56
C PHE A 97 -10.22 -8.26 1.69
N THR A 98 -11.48 -7.91 1.44
CA THR A 98 -12.37 -7.35 2.46
C THR A 98 -13.13 -8.46 3.19
N ALA A 99 -12.77 -8.71 4.44
CA ALA A 99 -13.50 -9.61 5.33
C ALA A 99 -14.55 -8.84 6.10
N THR A 100 -15.83 -9.16 5.95
CA THR A 100 -16.87 -8.53 6.77
C THR A 100 -17.25 -9.47 7.91
N ALA A 101 -17.10 -9.04 9.17
CA ALA A 101 -17.60 -9.76 10.33
C ALA A 101 -18.66 -8.93 11.04
N LYS A 102 -19.89 -9.43 11.12
CA LYS A 102 -21.00 -8.76 11.81
C LYS A 102 -21.06 -9.23 13.27
N VAL A 103 -21.02 -8.30 14.22
CA VAL A 103 -21.32 -8.56 15.64
C VAL A 103 -22.77 -8.17 15.86
N ILE A 104 -23.59 -9.13 16.30
CA ILE A 104 -25.02 -8.93 16.61
C ILE A 104 -25.16 -9.15 18.12
N GLY A 105 -25.56 -8.11 18.85
CA GLY A 105 -26.02 -8.23 20.23
C GLY A 105 -27.52 -8.51 20.27
N ASP A 106 -28.00 -9.05 21.38
CA ASP A 106 -29.44 -9.03 21.69
C ASP A 106 -29.85 -7.57 21.93
N ASP A 107 -30.87 -7.10 21.22
CA ASP A 107 -31.28 -5.69 21.03
C ASP A 107 -31.77 -5.01 22.33
N SER A 108 -31.75 -5.74 23.44
CA SER A 108 -32.38 -5.34 24.69
C SER A 108 -31.41 -4.72 25.73
N PHE A 109 -30.08 -4.87 25.62
CA PHE A 109 -29.13 -4.51 26.71
C PHE A 109 -27.91 -3.66 26.36
N GLY A 110 -27.94 -2.99 25.21
CA GLY A 110 -26.87 -2.12 24.76
C GLY A 110 -25.90 -2.82 23.81
N SER A 111 -25.35 -2.03 22.89
CA SER A 111 -24.56 -2.51 21.77
C SER A 111 -23.23 -3.16 22.24
N PRO A 112 -22.87 -4.37 21.74
CA PRO A 112 -21.70 -5.10 22.20
C PRO A 112 -20.38 -4.35 21.92
N ALA A 113 -19.66 -3.99 22.98
CA ALA A 113 -18.38 -3.29 22.89
C ALA A 113 -17.20 -4.26 22.89
N GLY A 114 -16.39 -4.22 21.83
CA GLY A 114 -15.19 -5.04 21.77
C GLY A 114 -14.33 -4.76 20.55
N THR A 115 -13.35 -5.61 20.33
CA THR A 115 -12.46 -5.55 19.17
C THR A 115 -12.60 -6.77 18.29
N VAL A 116 -12.56 -6.57 16.97
CA VAL A 116 -12.48 -7.66 15.99
C VAL A 116 -11.11 -7.64 15.33
N THR A 117 -10.49 -8.81 15.25
CA THR A 117 -9.22 -9.03 14.54
C THR A 117 -9.40 -10.15 13.53
N PHE A 118 -8.87 -9.97 12.32
CA PHE A 118 -8.87 -11.01 11.29
C PHE A 118 -7.50 -11.66 11.22
N SER A 119 -7.46 -13.00 11.18
CA SER A 119 -6.23 -13.78 11.06
C SER A 119 -6.26 -14.70 9.84
N HIS A 120 -5.12 -14.80 9.16
CA HIS A 120 -4.94 -15.54 7.91
C HIS A 120 -4.08 -16.78 8.15
N HIS A 121 -4.49 -17.92 7.59
CA HIS A 121 -3.87 -19.22 7.82
C HIS A 121 -3.69 -19.95 6.48
N VAL A 122 -2.60 -20.69 6.35
CA VAL A 122 -2.38 -21.58 5.19
C VAL A 122 -3.16 -22.89 5.35
N ALA A 123 -3.35 -23.35 6.59
CA ALA A 123 -4.09 -24.56 6.87
C ALA A 123 -5.60 -24.34 6.68
N ALA A 124 -6.27 -25.31 6.04
CA ALA A 124 -7.68 -25.25 5.72
C ALA A 124 -8.64 -25.24 6.92
N ASP A 125 -8.12 -25.59 8.10
CA ASP A 125 -8.82 -25.57 9.38
C ASP A 125 -8.47 -24.33 10.23
N CYS A 126 -7.64 -23.41 9.71
CA CYS A 126 -7.15 -22.24 10.42
C CYS A 126 -6.41 -22.58 11.73
N THR A 127 -5.71 -23.72 11.78
CA THR A 127 -4.83 -24.11 12.89
C THR A 127 -3.38 -23.69 12.64
N GLY A 128 -2.62 -23.51 13.72
CA GLY A 128 -1.23 -23.07 13.67
C GLY A 128 -1.05 -21.54 13.71
N PRO A 129 0.19 -21.05 13.52
CA PRO A 129 0.47 -19.63 13.56
C PRO A 129 -0.16 -18.92 12.37
N ALA A 130 -0.85 -17.81 12.64
CA ALA A 130 -1.39 -16.96 11.59
C ALA A 130 -0.23 -16.41 10.75
N SER A 131 -0.34 -16.53 9.43
CA SER A 131 0.60 -15.92 8.49
C SER A 131 0.52 -14.39 8.57
N PHE A 132 -0.69 -13.86 8.80
CA PHE A 132 -0.95 -12.43 8.93
C PHE A 132 -2.13 -12.15 9.86
N THR A 133 -2.13 -10.98 10.49
CA THR A 133 -3.20 -10.51 11.37
C THR A 133 -3.46 -9.02 11.09
N THR A 134 -4.73 -8.61 11.01
CA THR A 134 -5.08 -7.18 10.89
C THR A 134 -4.87 -6.45 12.21
N ALA A 135 -4.81 -5.12 12.17
CA ALA A 135 -5.02 -4.33 13.38
C ALA A 135 -6.42 -4.59 13.97
N ALA A 136 -6.53 -4.53 15.29
CA ALA A 136 -7.80 -4.68 16.01
C ALA A 136 -8.73 -3.49 15.71
N GLN A 137 -9.99 -3.78 15.38
CA GLN A 137 -11.01 -2.76 15.08
C GLN A 137 -12.05 -2.72 16.20
N THR A 138 -12.25 -1.57 16.81
CA THR A 138 -13.27 -1.38 17.85
C THR A 138 -14.67 -1.34 17.22
N LEU A 139 -15.61 -2.11 17.76
CA LEU A 139 -17.01 -2.14 17.35
C LEU A 139 -17.92 -1.86 18.55
N SER A 140 -19.02 -1.14 18.30
CA SER A 140 -20.17 -1.03 19.22
C SER A 140 -21.36 -1.83 18.68
N GLU A 141 -21.65 -1.80 17.38
CA GLU A 141 -22.56 -2.73 16.69
C GLU A 141 -22.26 -2.65 15.18
N GLY A 142 -22.28 -3.77 14.46
CA GLY A 142 -22.13 -3.74 12.99
C GLY A 142 -21.00 -4.60 12.45
N SER A 143 -20.50 -4.23 11.27
CA SER A 143 -19.52 -4.99 10.51
C SER A 143 -18.12 -4.40 10.63
N ALA A 144 -17.14 -5.22 11.04
CA ALA A 144 -15.72 -4.90 10.86
C ALA A 144 -15.25 -5.36 9.48
N THR A 145 -14.38 -4.56 8.84
CA THR A 145 -13.79 -4.86 7.54
C THR A 145 -12.28 -4.88 7.60
N GLY A 146 -11.66 -6.06 7.52
CA GLY A 146 -10.21 -6.19 7.39
C GLY A 146 -9.77 -6.20 5.93
N SER A 147 -8.64 -5.55 5.60
CA SER A 147 -7.98 -5.64 4.29
C SER A 147 -6.55 -6.13 4.49
N LEU A 148 -6.11 -7.08 3.66
CA LEU A 148 -4.75 -7.61 3.65
C LEU A 148 -4.28 -7.78 2.19
N GLN A 149 -2.97 -7.67 1.96
CA GLN A 149 -2.30 -8.04 0.71
C GLN A 149 -1.44 -9.29 0.96
N PRO A 150 -1.96 -10.50 0.73
CA PRO A 150 -1.20 -11.72 0.89
C PRO A 150 -0.20 -11.86 -0.26
N THR A 151 0.93 -12.50 0.04
CA THR A 151 1.77 -13.17 -0.96
C THR A 151 0.95 -14.22 -1.73
N ALA A 152 1.42 -14.67 -2.89
CA ALA A 152 0.78 -15.77 -3.60
C ALA A 152 0.64 -17.02 -2.71
N GLY A 153 -0.53 -17.64 -2.73
CA GLY A 153 -0.84 -18.80 -1.91
C GLY A 153 -2.33 -19.02 -1.74
N THR A 154 -2.69 -20.21 -1.28
CA THR A 154 -4.05 -20.49 -0.83
C THR A 154 -4.13 -20.24 0.66
N TYR A 155 -5.13 -19.47 1.07
CA TYR A 155 -5.31 -19.09 2.44
C TYR A 155 -6.76 -19.22 2.87
N HIS A 156 -6.91 -19.32 4.18
CA HIS A 156 -8.18 -19.33 4.86
C HIS A 156 -8.14 -18.28 5.96
N TRP A 157 -9.29 -17.73 6.32
CA TRP A 157 -9.37 -16.69 7.34
C TRP A 157 -10.35 -17.03 8.45
N ARG A 158 -10.13 -16.40 9.60
CA ARG A 158 -11.07 -16.39 10.72
C ARG A 158 -11.07 -15.03 11.41
N ALA A 159 -12.25 -14.60 11.83
CA ALA A 159 -12.42 -13.44 12.68
C ALA A 159 -12.42 -13.87 14.15
N THR A 160 -11.75 -13.09 14.99
CA THR A 160 -11.77 -13.24 16.45
C THR A 160 -12.33 -11.96 17.06
N TYR A 161 -13.41 -12.11 17.83
CA TYR A 161 -13.98 -11.05 18.63
C TYR A 161 -13.47 -11.16 20.07
N THR A 162 -12.85 -10.08 20.54
CA THR A 162 -12.39 -9.93 21.92
C THR A 162 -13.21 -8.83 22.58
N PRO A 163 -14.16 -9.18 23.45
CA PRO A 163 -14.98 -8.21 24.16
C PRO A 163 -14.12 -7.38 25.13
N THR A 164 -14.46 -6.11 25.27
CA THR A 164 -13.85 -5.23 26.28
C THR A 164 -14.64 -5.20 27.58
N ASP A 165 -15.80 -5.84 27.60
CA ASP A 165 -16.66 -6.01 28.77
C ASP A 165 -16.74 -7.48 29.20
N THR A 166 -17.20 -7.72 30.42
CA THR A 166 -17.36 -9.07 31.00
C THR A 166 -18.71 -9.71 30.66
N PHE A 167 -19.57 -9.00 29.94
CA PHE A 167 -20.93 -9.45 29.62
C PHE A 167 -20.96 -10.20 28.30
N ASN A 168 -20.08 -9.85 27.37
CA ASN A 168 -19.89 -10.49 26.09
C ASN A 168 -18.86 -11.61 26.18
N THR A 169 -19.07 -12.69 25.44
CA THR A 169 -18.13 -13.81 25.35
C THR A 169 -17.22 -13.63 24.14
N ALA A 170 -15.92 -13.89 24.34
CA ALA A 170 -14.99 -13.97 23.23
C ALA A 170 -15.46 -15.06 22.26
N SER A 171 -15.41 -14.77 20.97
CA SER A 171 -15.90 -15.70 19.96
C SER A 171 -15.02 -15.68 18.72
N THR A 172 -15.02 -16.80 18.01
CA THR A 172 -14.21 -16.98 16.79
C THR A 172 -15.10 -17.56 15.71
N SER A 173 -15.02 -17.00 14.49
CA SER A 173 -15.76 -17.52 13.35
C SER A 173 -15.28 -18.91 12.95
N THR A 174 -16.08 -19.62 12.17
CA THR A 174 -15.58 -20.77 11.41
C THR A 174 -14.50 -20.30 10.42
N CYS A 175 -13.58 -21.20 10.10
CA CYS A 175 -12.61 -20.99 9.03
C CYS A 175 -13.37 -20.90 7.68
N SER A 176 -12.92 -20.03 6.77
CA SER A 176 -13.59 -19.90 5.47
C SER A 176 -13.23 -20.98 4.47
N GLU A 177 -13.96 -20.97 3.36
CA GLU A 177 -13.49 -21.52 2.11
C GLU A 177 -12.13 -20.94 1.69
N ALA A 178 -11.42 -21.72 0.89
CA ALA A 178 -10.09 -21.39 0.38
C ALA A 178 -10.13 -20.14 -0.51
N ILE A 179 -9.21 -19.23 -0.26
CA ILE A 179 -8.94 -18.05 -1.08
C ILE A 179 -7.60 -18.28 -1.76
N THR A 180 -7.59 -18.43 -3.07
CA THR A 180 -6.33 -18.52 -3.81
C THR A 180 -5.91 -17.13 -4.26
N VAL A 181 -4.81 -16.65 -3.69
CA VAL A 181 -4.02 -15.54 -4.24
C VAL A 181 -3.09 -16.14 -5.26
N SER A 182 -3.39 -15.92 -6.54
CA SER A 182 -2.48 -16.35 -7.59
C SER A 182 -1.25 -15.44 -7.60
N SER A 183 -0.06 -16.01 -7.76
CA SER A 183 1.08 -15.20 -8.17
C SER A 183 0.72 -14.53 -9.50
N ALA A 184 1.06 -13.26 -9.65
CA ALA A 184 1.05 -12.67 -10.96
C ALA A 184 1.93 -13.57 -11.86
N GLY A 185 1.33 -14.18 -12.89
CA GLY A 185 2.10 -14.99 -13.84
C GLY A 185 3.22 -14.15 -14.44
N THR A 186 4.29 -14.79 -14.92
CA THR A 186 5.41 -14.07 -15.53
C THR A 186 4.90 -13.09 -16.60
N PRO A 187 5.27 -11.81 -16.54
CA PRO A 187 4.83 -10.81 -17.50
C PRO A 187 5.11 -11.23 -18.94
N PRO A 188 4.27 -10.82 -19.90
CA PRO A 188 4.60 -10.99 -21.30
C PRO A 188 5.96 -10.35 -21.59
N SER A 189 6.69 -10.92 -22.54
CA SER A 189 8.02 -10.43 -22.87
C SER A 189 8.23 -10.30 -24.37
N VAL A 190 9.05 -9.34 -24.75
CA VAL A 190 9.42 -9.05 -26.13
C VAL A 190 10.88 -9.46 -26.33
N THR A 191 11.15 -10.33 -27.30
CA THR A 191 12.51 -10.73 -27.65
C THR A 191 13.28 -9.57 -28.27
N VAL A 192 14.51 -9.37 -27.82
CA VAL A 192 15.42 -8.32 -28.28
C VAL A 192 16.79 -8.95 -28.64
N GLY A 193 17.85 -8.13 -28.74
CA GLY A 193 19.20 -8.63 -28.98
C GLY A 193 19.83 -9.31 -27.76
N THR A 194 21.08 -9.72 -27.90
CA THR A 194 21.80 -10.46 -26.83
C THR A 194 22.30 -9.52 -25.73
N SER A 195 22.17 -10.00 -24.48
CA SER A 195 22.51 -9.26 -23.25
C SER A 195 21.90 -7.85 -23.21
N PRO A 196 20.56 -7.71 -23.20
CA PRO A 196 19.93 -6.41 -23.03
C PRO A 196 20.24 -5.83 -21.64
N VAL A 197 20.67 -4.57 -21.58
CA VAL A 197 21.05 -3.89 -20.33
C VAL A 197 20.27 -2.59 -20.10
N GLY A 198 20.73 -1.42 -20.56
CA GLY A 198 20.03 -0.15 -20.40
C GLY A 198 18.73 -0.10 -21.21
N VAL A 199 17.72 0.57 -20.65
CA VAL A 199 16.40 0.71 -21.25
C VAL A 199 15.81 2.09 -20.99
N ALA A 200 15.22 2.70 -22.03
CA ALA A 200 14.54 3.99 -21.93
C ALA A 200 13.24 3.99 -22.72
N VAL A 201 12.22 4.66 -22.20
CA VAL A 201 10.92 4.86 -22.87
C VAL A 201 10.88 6.27 -23.46
N SER A 202 10.42 6.40 -24.70
CA SER A 202 10.20 7.71 -25.33
C SER A 202 9.23 8.59 -24.52
N PRO A 203 9.36 9.93 -24.54
CA PRO A 203 8.50 10.84 -23.77
C PRO A 203 7.00 10.69 -24.05
N GLY A 204 6.62 10.29 -25.27
CA GLY A 204 5.23 9.99 -25.64
C GLY A 204 4.80 8.54 -25.42
N GLY A 205 5.69 7.67 -24.91
CA GLY A 205 5.40 6.26 -24.65
C GLY A 205 5.31 5.35 -25.90
N ALA A 206 5.53 5.87 -27.10
CA ALA A 206 5.37 5.12 -28.35
C ALA A 206 6.48 4.08 -28.61
N HIS A 207 7.69 4.33 -28.09
CA HIS A 207 8.85 3.47 -28.29
C HIS A 207 9.61 3.19 -26.99
N VAL A 208 10.19 1.99 -26.92
CA VAL A 208 11.18 1.58 -25.91
C VAL A 208 12.50 1.26 -26.62
N TYR A 209 13.58 1.86 -26.14
CA TYR A 209 14.94 1.66 -26.64
C TYR A 209 15.71 0.79 -25.66
N VAL A 210 16.39 -0.23 -26.16
CA VAL A 210 17.10 -1.22 -25.34
C VAL A 210 18.50 -1.42 -25.87
N ALA A 211 19.52 -1.17 -25.07
CA ALA A 211 20.90 -1.47 -25.42
C ALA A 211 21.17 -2.98 -25.33
N ASN A 212 21.58 -3.59 -26.43
CA ASN A 212 22.00 -4.98 -26.50
C ASN A 212 23.53 -5.04 -26.43
N TYR A 213 24.06 -5.24 -25.23
CA TYR A 213 25.48 -5.07 -24.92
C TYR A 213 26.37 -5.98 -25.76
N SER A 214 26.06 -7.26 -25.85
CA SER A 214 26.91 -8.25 -26.53
C SER A 214 26.76 -8.17 -28.06
N LEU A 215 25.61 -7.70 -28.56
CA LEU A 215 25.33 -7.61 -30.00
C LEU A 215 25.84 -6.31 -30.64
N GLY A 216 26.11 -5.28 -29.84
CA GLY A 216 26.53 -3.97 -30.38
C GLY A 216 25.38 -3.18 -31.01
N THR A 217 24.14 -3.41 -30.58
CA THR A 217 22.94 -2.81 -31.20
C THR A 217 22.00 -2.22 -30.16
N VAL A 218 21.08 -1.37 -30.60
CA VAL A 218 19.92 -0.94 -29.82
C VAL A 218 18.65 -1.51 -30.47
N SER A 219 17.81 -2.17 -29.68
CA SER A 219 16.47 -2.57 -30.13
C SER A 219 15.51 -1.40 -29.93
N VAL A 220 14.66 -1.13 -30.91
CA VAL A 220 13.55 -0.17 -30.82
C VAL A 220 12.24 -0.95 -30.87
N ILE A 221 11.54 -1.00 -29.75
CA ILE A 221 10.26 -1.68 -29.60
C ILE A 221 9.15 -0.64 -29.79
N ALA A 222 8.25 -0.85 -30.75
CA ALA A 222 7.01 -0.08 -30.82
C ALA A 222 6.00 -0.63 -29.79
N THR A 223 5.58 0.20 -28.84
CA THR A 223 4.80 -0.25 -27.66
C THR A 223 3.38 -0.70 -28.02
N ALA A 224 2.80 -0.12 -29.07
CA ALA A 224 1.45 -0.46 -29.53
C ALA A 224 1.35 -1.87 -30.14
N THR A 225 2.43 -2.37 -30.75
CA THR A 225 2.43 -3.61 -31.54
C THR A 225 3.43 -4.65 -31.04
N ASN A 226 4.31 -4.27 -30.10
CA ASN A 226 5.48 -5.05 -29.68
C ASN A 226 6.42 -5.45 -30.83
N THR A 227 6.40 -4.72 -31.95
CA THR A 227 7.32 -4.97 -33.08
C THR A 227 8.69 -4.37 -32.79
N VAL A 228 9.74 -5.10 -33.15
CA VAL A 228 11.13 -4.72 -32.86
C VAL A 228 11.87 -4.37 -34.15
N SER A 229 12.57 -3.25 -34.13
CA SER A 229 13.59 -2.89 -35.12
C SER A 229 14.95 -2.71 -34.44
N THR A 230 16.04 -2.60 -35.21
CA THR A 230 17.39 -2.61 -34.66
C THR A 230 18.24 -1.50 -35.26
N ILE A 231 18.98 -0.81 -34.39
CA ILE A 231 20.00 0.20 -34.74
C ILE A 231 21.36 -0.40 -34.43
N VAL A 232 22.29 -0.36 -35.39
CA VAL A 232 23.68 -0.80 -35.15
C VAL A 232 24.51 0.38 -34.64
N VAL A 233 25.08 0.24 -33.44
CA VAL A 233 25.85 1.30 -32.78
C VAL A 233 27.30 0.92 -32.45
N GLY A 234 27.58 -0.39 -32.38
CA GLY A 234 28.87 -0.95 -32.01
C GLY A 234 29.29 -0.66 -30.56
N GLY A 235 30.52 -1.05 -30.20
CA GLY A 235 31.18 -0.65 -28.95
C GLY A 235 30.52 -1.10 -27.64
N ASN A 236 29.72 -2.18 -27.69
CA ASN A 236 28.92 -2.75 -26.60
C ASN A 236 28.07 -1.70 -25.88
N PRO A 237 26.93 -1.26 -26.46
CA PRO A 237 26.11 -0.24 -25.87
C PRO A 237 25.67 -0.64 -24.47
N TYR A 238 25.75 0.28 -23.50
CA TYR A 238 25.36 0.01 -22.13
C TYR A 238 24.10 0.79 -21.74
N GLU A 239 24.19 2.09 -21.52
CA GLU A 239 23.05 2.91 -21.10
C GLU A 239 22.47 3.65 -22.30
N VAL A 240 21.15 3.89 -22.27
CA VAL A 240 20.43 4.68 -23.26
C VAL A 240 19.66 5.79 -22.57
N ALA A 241 19.69 7.01 -23.12
CA ALA A 241 18.79 8.08 -22.69
C ALA A 241 18.31 8.92 -23.87
N LEU A 242 17.07 9.39 -23.77
CA LEU A 242 16.44 10.23 -24.78
C LEU A 242 16.52 11.70 -24.40
N SER A 243 16.60 12.57 -25.39
CA SER A 243 16.31 13.99 -25.18
C SER A 243 14.85 14.17 -24.74
N PRO A 244 14.51 15.24 -23.98
CA PRO A 244 13.15 15.47 -23.49
C PRO A 244 12.08 15.58 -24.59
N ASP A 245 12.46 16.03 -25.79
CA ASP A 245 11.61 16.07 -26.98
C ASP A 245 11.53 14.73 -27.73
N GLY A 246 12.32 13.74 -27.32
CA GLY A 246 12.40 12.40 -27.91
C GLY A 246 13.09 12.34 -29.27
N THR A 247 13.72 13.42 -29.76
CA THR A 247 14.30 13.49 -31.12
C THR A 247 15.70 12.88 -31.21
N ARG A 248 16.41 12.78 -30.08
CA ARG A 248 17.77 12.23 -29.98
C ARG A 248 17.84 11.13 -28.95
N LEU A 249 18.52 10.05 -29.30
CA LEU A 249 18.92 8.98 -28.40
C LEU A 249 20.44 9.04 -28.21
N TYR A 250 20.88 9.06 -26.96
CA TYR A 250 22.28 8.99 -26.55
C TYR A 250 22.56 7.61 -26.00
N VAL A 251 23.66 7.00 -26.45
CA VAL A 251 24.04 5.63 -26.06
C VAL A 251 25.51 5.58 -25.66
N SER A 252 25.81 5.14 -24.44
CA SER A 252 27.20 4.95 -23.99
C SER A 252 27.78 3.68 -24.61
N ARG A 253 29.06 3.74 -24.99
CA ARG A 253 29.80 2.62 -25.59
C ARG A 253 31.15 2.45 -24.89
N PRO A 254 31.21 1.68 -23.79
CA PRO A 254 32.38 1.55 -22.93
C PRO A 254 33.68 1.15 -23.64
N TYR A 255 33.65 0.28 -24.66
CA TYR A 255 34.90 -0.23 -25.28
C TYR A 255 35.52 0.67 -26.34
N VAL A 256 34.85 1.79 -26.66
CA VAL A 256 35.35 2.78 -27.62
C VAL A 256 35.38 4.18 -27.03
N ASP A 257 35.24 4.29 -25.70
CA ASP A 257 35.32 5.55 -24.93
C ASP A 257 34.46 6.67 -25.53
N ALA A 258 33.23 6.34 -25.93
CA ALA A 258 32.38 7.26 -26.67
C ALA A 258 30.89 7.15 -26.33
N VAL A 259 30.18 8.25 -26.54
CA VAL A 259 28.71 8.28 -26.67
C VAL A 259 28.37 8.39 -28.15
N VAL A 260 27.38 7.62 -28.61
CA VAL A 260 26.79 7.80 -29.95
C VAL A 260 25.45 8.51 -29.82
N VAL A 261 25.21 9.43 -30.76
CA VAL A 261 23.95 10.16 -30.91
C VAL A 261 23.21 9.56 -32.10
N VAL A 262 21.96 9.19 -31.89
CA VAL A 262 21.06 8.63 -32.90
C VAL A 262 19.86 9.56 -33.08
N ASP A 263 19.45 9.77 -34.33
CA ASP A 263 18.20 10.42 -34.69
C ASP A 263 17.05 9.42 -34.59
N THR A 264 16.05 9.69 -33.75
CA THR A 264 14.98 8.72 -33.46
C THR A 264 13.92 8.63 -34.56
N ALA A 265 13.80 9.65 -35.41
CA ALA A 265 12.87 9.64 -36.53
C ALA A 265 13.37 8.76 -37.68
N THR A 266 14.69 8.76 -37.91
CA THR A 266 15.33 7.99 -38.98
C THR A 266 16.03 6.72 -38.49
N ASN A 267 16.22 6.57 -37.17
CA ASN A 267 17.01 5.50 -36.54
C ASN A 267 18.46 5.43 -37.05
N LEU A 268 19.03 6.57 -37.45
CA LEU A 268 20.40 6.66 -37.98
C LEU A 268 21.36 7.31 -36.97
N VAL A 269 22.59 6.81 -36.95
CA VAL A 269 23.69 7.41 -36.19
C VAL A 269 24.04 8.78 -36.78
N VAL A 270 23.99 9.80 -35.93
CA VAL A 270 24.30 11.20 -36.27
C VAL A 270 25.77 11.52 -35.94
N LYS A 271 26.22 11.12 -34.75
CA LYS A 271 27.54 11.52 -34.25
C LYS A 271 28.11 10.51 -33.27
N ASN A 272 29.43 10.34 -33.33
CA ASN A 272 30.22 9.70 -32.29
C ASN A 272 30.97 10.81 -31.52
N ILE A 273 30.80 10.85 -30.20
CA ILE A 273 31.39 11.83 -29.29
C ILE A 273 32.34 11.08 -28.36
N THR A 274 33.64 11.36 -28.46
CA THR A 274 34.64 10.81 -27.54
C THR A 274 34.46 11.44 -26.16
N VAL A 275 34.44 10.61 -25.12
CA VAL A 275 34.30 11.00 -23.71
C VAL A 275 35.46 10.40 -22.90
N GLY A 276 35.33 10.32 -21.58
CA GLY A 276 36.31 9.61 -20.74
C GLY A 276 36.30 8.10 -20.95
N THR A 277 37.17 7.40 -20.24
CA THR A 277 37.40 5.97 -20.40
C THR A 277 36.29 5.14 -19.77
N TYR A 278 35.78 4.18 -20.54
CA TYR A 278 34.76 3.22 -20.14
C TYR A 278 33.46 3.89 -19.67
N PRO A 279 32.77 4.68 -20.53
CA PRO A 279 31.51 5.33 -20.18
C PRO A 279 30.42 4.31 -19.85
N TRP A 280 29.69 4.55 -18.76
CA TRP A 280 28.65 3.64 -18.25
C TRP A 280 27.27 4.31 -18.27
N GLY A 281 26.73 4.74 -17.13
CA GLY A 281 25.48 5.48 -17.06
C GLY A 281 25.58 6.87 -17.68
N LEU A 282 24.48 7.33 -18.27
CA LEU A 282 24.32 8.69 -18.77
C LEU A 282 22.91 9.21 -18.52
N ALA A 283 22.76 10.53 -18.46
CA ALA A 283 21.46 11.17 -18.34
C ALA A 283 21.44 12.53 -19.08
N VAL A 284 20.29 12.88 -19.63
CA VAL A 284 20.05 14.16 -20.33
C VAL A 284 19.35 15.13 -19.38
N THR A 285 19.74 16.40 -19.40
CA THR A 285 19.06 17.44 -18.61
C THR A 285 17.62 17.68 -19.09
N PRO A 286 16.69 18.11 -18.21
CA PRO A 286 15.29 18.36 -18.58
C PRO A 286 15.08 19.41 -19.67
N ASP A 287 16.01 20.35 -19.84
CA ASP A 287 16.02 21.33 -20.92
C ASP A 287 16.62 20.79 -22.23
N GLY A 288 17.18 19.58 -22.22
CA GLY A 288 17.84 18.93 -23.35
C GLY A 288 19.20 19.51 -23.72
N ALA A 289 19.74 20.46 -22.96
CA ALA A 289 20.96 21.19 -23.31
C ALA A 289 22.25 20.40 -23.06
N HIS A 290 22.24 19.47 -22.09
CA HIS A 290 23.43 18.73 -21.68
C HIS A 290 23.17 17.24 -21.49
N VAL A 291 24.21 16.43 -21.74
CA VAL A 291 24.28 15.01 -21.35
C VAL A 291 25.43 14.83 -20.38
N TYR A 292 25.16 14.25 -19.23
CA TYR A 292 26.17 13.88 -18.23
C TYR A 292 26.47 12.39 -18.36
N VAL A 293 27.74 12.02 -18.42
CA VAL A 293 28.19 10.65 -18.70
C VAL A 293 29.20 10.22 -17.64
N ALA A 294 28.90 9.18 -16.87
CA ALA A 294 29.82 8.61 -15.90
C ALA A 294 30.91 7.79 -16.62
N ASN A 295 32.17 8.16 -16.41
CA ASN A 295 33.32 7.48 -17.00
C ASN A 295 33.97 6.56 -15.95
N TYR A 296 33.56 5.29 -15.95
CA TYR A 296 33.85 4.33 -14.89
C TYR A 296 35.36 4.23 -14.56
N ARG A 297 36.22 4.18 -15.58
CA ARG A 297 37.67 4.04 -15.36
C ARG A 297 38.39 5.37 -15.16
N SER A 298 37.88 6.47 -15.72
CA SER A 298 38.49 7.80 -15.56
C SER A 298 38.17 8.49 -14.24
N LYS A 299 37.23 7.96 -13.44
CA LYS A 299 36.78 8.58 -12.19
C LYS A 299 36.27 10.01 -12.41
N SER A 300 35.56 10.20 -13.52
CA SER A 300 35.07 11.51 -13.95
C SER A 300 33.69 11.41 -14.57
N VAL A 301 33.05 12.57 -14.72
CA VAL A 301 31.81 12.74 -15.48
C VAL A 301 32.09 13.67 -16.65
N SER A 302 31.82 13.24 -17.87
CA SER A 302 31.86 14.12 -19.05
C SER A 302 30.54 14.87 -19.19
N VAL A 303 30.60 16.16 -19.48
CA VAL A 303 29.45 16.99 -19.83
C VAL A 303 29.48 17.24 -21.32
N ILE A 304 28.45 16.80 -22.04
CA ILE A 304 28.30 17.01 -23.49
C ILE A 304 27.29 18.14 -23.69
N ASN A 305 27.66 19.16 -24.47
CA ASN A 305 26.71 20.15 -24.98
C ASN A 305 25.99 19.58 -26.21
N THR A 306 24.66 19.51 -26.17
CA THR A 306 23.85 18.85 -27.22
C THR A 306 23.71 19.69 -28.48
N ALA A 307 23.83 21.02 -28.38
CA ALA A 307 23.80 21.90 -29.54
C ALA A 307 25.05 21.74 -30.41
N THR A 308 26.22 21.54 -29.78
CA THR A 308 27.50 21.36 -30.50
C THR A 308 27.90 19.90 -30.66
N ASN A 309 27.25 18.96 -29.95
CA ASN A 309 27.65 17.55 -29.85
C ASN A 309 29.13 17.38 -29.47
N ALA A 310 29.57 18.14 -28.47
CA ALA A 310 30.96 18.15 -28.01
C ALA A 310 31.03 18.16 -26.48
N VAL A 311 32.09 17.57 -25.93
CA VAL A 311 32.36 17.62 -24.49
C VAL A 311 32.75 19.04 -24.11
N SER A 312 32.00 19.66 -23.20
CA SER A 312 32.25 21.01 -22.67
C SER A 312 32.98 21.01 -21.33
N ALA A 313 32.88 19.91 -20.55
CA ALA A 313 33.57 19.77 -19.27
C ALA A 313 33.86 18.30 -18.91
N SER A 314 34.84 18.10 -18.02
CA SER A 314 35.14 16.82 -17.38
C SER A 314 35.28 17.05 -15.87
N ILE A 315 34.38 16.48 -15.08
CA ILE A 315 34.24 16.73 -13.65
C ILE A 315 34.80 15.53 -12.88
N PRO A 316 35.86 15.68 -12.06
CA PRO A 316 36.35 14.60 -11.21
C PRO A 316 35.31 14.18 -10.17
N VAL A 317 35.11 12.87 -10.00
CA VAL A 317 34.19 12.29 -9.01
C VAL A 317 34.87 11.14 -8.24
N GLY A 318 34.08 10.28 -7.59
CA GLY A 318 34.60 9.13 -6.85
C GLY A 318 35.12 8.00 -7.76
N VAL A 319 35.41 6.86 -7.15
CA VAL A 319 35.97 5.70 -7.85
C VAL A 319 34.84 4.87 -8.45
N TYR A 320 35.03 4.44 -9.71
CA TYR A 320 34.05 3.62 -10.44
C TYR A 320 32.65 4.26 -10.48
N PRO A 321 32.52 5.48 -11.05
CA PRO A 321 31.21 6.07 -11.25
C PRO A 321 30.39 5.20 -12.20
N ASP A 322 29.13 4.94 -11.84
CA ASP A 322 28.26 3.97 -12.52
C ASP A 322 27.04 4.65 -13.13
N ALA A 323 26.04 4.99 -12.33
CA ALA A 323 24.79 5.60 -12.78
C ALA A 323 24.75 7.11 -12.55
N VAL A 324 23.95 7.80 -13.37
CA VAL A 324 23.78 9.26 -13.36
C VAL A 324 22.28 9.56 -13.36
N ALA A 325 21.83 10.47 -12.49
CA ALA A 325 20.46 10.99 -12.51
C ALA A 325 20.44 12.51 -12.33
N VAL A 326 19.60 13.19 -13.12
CA VAL A 326 19.44 14.66 -13.06
C VAL A 326 18.16 15.00 -12.30
N THR A 327 18.19 16.05 -11.49
CA THR A 327 16.98 16.54 -10.81
C THR A 327 15.97 17.10 -11.83
N PRO A 328 14.65 17.03 -11.56
CA PRO A 328 13.63 17.55 -12.48
C PRO A 328 13.76 19.04 -12.83
N ASN A 329 14.35 19.84 -11.95
CA ASN A 329 14.64 21.26 -12.20
C ASN A 329 15.97 21.49 -12.95
N GLY A 330 16.74 20.44 -13.26
CA GLY A 330 18.02 20.51 -13.97
C GLY A 330 19.18 21.09 -13.15
N ALA A 331 19.00 21.41 -11.88
CA ALA A 331 20.02 22.10 -11.07
C ALA A 331 21.14 21.18 -10.55
N HIS A 332 20.84 19.90 -10.31
CA HIS A 332 21.78 18.96 -9.73
C HIS A 332 21.84 17.63 -10.48
N VAL A 333 23.01 17.01 -10.45
CA VAL A 333 23.24 15.65 -10.96
C VAL A 333 23.78 14.79 -9.84
N TYR A 334 23.16 13.64 -9.62
CA TYR A 334 23.59 12.63 -8.67
C TYR A 334 24.30 11.50 -9.40
N VAL A 335 25.49 11.13 -8.92
CA VAL A 335 26.34 10.12 -9.56
C VAL A 335 26.76 9.10 -8.52
N THR A 336 26.41 7.82 -8.75
CA THR A 336 26.85 6.73 -7.87
C THR A 336 28.30 6.40 -8.14
N ASN A 337 29.11 6.29 -7.10
CA ASN A 337 30.51 5.89 -7.18
C ASN A 337 30.69 4.55 -6.46
N ALA A 338 30.54 3.46 -7.21
CA ALA A 338 30.49 2.10 -6.66
C ALA A 338 31.78 1.71 -5.92
N GLY A 339 32.94 2.18 -6.40
CA GLY A 339 34.25 1.82 -5.87
C GLY A 339 34.69 2.63 -4.66
N SER A 340 34.02 3.75 -4.36
CA SER A 340 34.30 4.59 -3.20
C SER A 340 33.16 4.64 -2.19
N ASP A 341 32.10 3.86 -2.39
CA ASP A 341 30.91 3.82 -1.52
C ASP A 341 30.31 5.22 -1.27
N THR A 342 30.19 6.03 -2.32
CA THR A 342 29.68 7.40 -2.22
C THR A 342 28.73 7.74 -3.36
N VAL A 343 27.93 8.79 -3.17
CA VAL A 343 27.23 9.50 -4.25
C VAL A 343 27.78 10.92 -4.35
N SER A 344 28.21 11.33 -5.54
CA SER A 344 28.59 12.72 -5.81
C SER A 344 27.36 13.52 -6.22
N VAL A 345 27.21 14.73 -5.69
CA VAL A 345 26.21 15.72 -6.10
C VAL A 345 26.94 16.81 -6.87
N LEU A 346 26.57 16.99 -8.13
CA LEU A 346 27.17 17.98 -9.02
C LEU A 346 26.20 19.14 -9.18
N ASP A 347 26.72 20.36 -9.20
CA ASP A 347 26.00 21.57 -9.57
C ASP A 347 26.14 21.81 -11.08
N THR A 348 25.02 21.91 -11.80
CA THR A 348 25.02 21.99 -13.28
C THR A 348 25.41 23.36 -13.81
N THR A 349 25.30 24.41 -13.00
CA THR A 349 25.67 25.77 -13.38
C THR A 349 27.18 25.96 -13.37
N SER A 350 27.83 25.47 -12.33
CA SER A 350 29.28 25.56 -12.13
C SER A 350 30.05 24.37 -12.71
N ASN A 351 29.38 23.25 -12.99
CA ASN A 351 29.99 21.96 -13.36
C ASN A 351 31.05 21.51 -12.33
N THR A 352 30.70 21.58 -11.05
CA THR A 352 31.56 21.14 -9.93
C THR A 352 30.80 20.22 -8.98
N VAL A 353 31.54 19.44 -8.18
CA VAL A 353 30.95 18.63 -7.10
C VAL A 353 30.60 19.54 -5.92
N SER A 354 29.32 19.70 -5.63
CA SER A 354 28.80 20.52 -4.52
C SER A 354 28.68 19.73 -3.21
N ALA A 355 28.51 18.41 -3.27
CA ALA A 355 28.53 17.53 -2.10
C ALA A 355 28.97 16.10 -2.45
N THR A 356 29.47 15.38 -1.43
CA THR A 356 29.74 13.93 -1.51
C THR A 356 29.04 13.26 -0.34
N ILE A 357 28.14 12.32 -0.65
CA ILE A 357 27.31 11.62 0.31
C ILE A 357 27.93 10.24 0.58
N PRO A 358 28.44 9.96 1.79
CA PRO A 358 29.07 8.69 2.11
C PRO A 358 28.05 7.61 2.46
N PHE A 359 28.37 6.37 2.09
CA PHE A 359 27.65 5.16 2.50
C PHE A 359 28.54 4.29 3.38
N THR A 360 27.96 3.26 3.97
CA THR A 360 28.73 2.25 4.71
C THR A 360 29.69 1.52 3.77
N ALA A 361 30.89 1.20 4.27
CA ALA A 361 31.89 0.48 3.48
C ALA A 361 31.32 -0.84 2.92
N GLY A 362 31.53 -1.07 1.62
CA GLY A 362 30.97 -2.19 0.88
C GLY A 362 29.53 -2.00 0.41
N ALA A 363 28.97 -0.78 0.47
CA ALA A 363 27.64 -0.49 -0.05
C ALA A 363 27.55 -0.73 -1.57
N ALA A 364 28.58 -0.35 -2.31
CA ALA A 364 28.66 -0.42 -3.77
C ALA A 364 27.37 0.14 -4.44
N PRO A 365 27.13 1.46 -4.36
CA PRO A 365 25.97 2.08 -5.00
C PRO A 365 26.05 1.89 -6.53
N ALA A 366 25.04 1.25 -7.11
CA ALA A 366 25.03 0.84 -8.52
C ALA A 366 24.09 1.72 -9.36
N SER A 367 22.84 1.89 -8.93
CA SER A 367 21.82 2.64 -9.67
C SER A 367 21.25 3.79 -8.85
N VAL A 368 20.79 4.86 -9.52
CA VAL A 368 20.22 6.05 -8.89
C VAL A 368 19.06 6.60 -9.71
N THR A 369 18.00 7.05 -9.04
CA THR A 369 16.91 7.83 -9.65
C THR A 369 16.43 8.94 -8.71
N VAL A 370 15.95 10.05 -9.26
CA VAL A 370 15.36 11.17 -8.49
C VAL A 370 13.84 11.08 -8.53
N SER A 371 13.15 11.40 -7.43
CA SER A 371 11.69 11.48 -7.41
C SER A 371 11.18 12.58 -8.37
N PRO A 372 9.97 12.44 -8.95
CA PRO A 372 9.43 13.42 -9.91
C PRO A 372 9.28 14.84 -9.35
N ASN A 373 9.06 14.97 -8.04
CA ASN A 373 9.02 16.26 -7.35
C ASN A 373 10.40 16.80 -6.94
N GLY A 374 11.49 16.07 -7.24
CA GLY A 374 12.86 16.44 -6.91
C GLY A 374 13.23 16.34 -5.43
N ALA A 375 12.32 15.92 -4.54
CA ALA A 375 12.57 15.95 -3.10
C ALA A 375 13.48 14.81 -2.60
N ARG A 376 13.48 13.65 -3.26
CA ARG A 376 14.20 12.44 -2.84
C ARG A 376 15.05 11.86 -3.95
N VAL A 377 16.17 11.24 -3.58
CA VAL A 377 16.97 10.39 -4.47
C VAL A 377 16.98 8.97 -3.93
N TYR A 378 16.78 8.00 -4.79
CA TYR A 378 16.76 6.58 -4.46
C TYR A 378 17.99 5.93 -5.07
N VAL A 379 18.78 5.25 -4.23
CA VAL A 379 20.05 4.64 -4.62
C VAL A 379 20.00 3.16 -4.28
N VAL A 380 20.26 2.31 -5.26
CA VAL A 380 20.37 0.87 -5.03
C VAL A 380 21.81 0.51 -4.70
N ASN A 381 21.99 -0.18 -3.58
CA ASN A 381 23.29 -0.64 -3.09
C ASN A 381 23.42 -2.13 -3.37
N SER A 382 24.35 -2.52 -4.24
CA SER A 382 24.48 -3.92 -4.67
C SER A 382 25.14 -4.82 -3.62
N GLY A 383 25.90 -4.24 -2.69
CA GLY A 383 26.53 -4.96 -1.59
C GLY A 383 25.51 -5.51 -0.58
N PRO A 384 24.99 -4.67 0.34
CA PRO A 384 24.01 -5.09 1.34
C PRO A 384 22.59 -5.31 0.79
N SER A 385 22.38 -5.18 -0.53
CA SER A 385 21.06 -5.35 -1.18
C SER A 385 19.98 -4.48 -0.55
N THR A 386 20.16 -3.16 -0.65
CA THR A 386 19.24 -2.17 -0.06
C THR A 386 18.94 -1.04 -1.04
N VAL A 387 17.85 -0.31 -0.78
CA VAL A 387 17.62 1.02 -1.37
C VAL A 387 17.84 2.07 -0.28
N SER A 388 18.79 2.97 -0.49
CA SER A 388 18.92 4.17 0.32
C SER A 388 18.07 5.29 -0.25
N VAL A 389 17.33 5.97 0.62
CA VAL A 389 16.59 7.19 0.30
C VAL A 389 17.40 8.36 0.82
N ILE A 390 17.74 9.30 -0.06
CA ILE A 390 18.45 10.53 0.25
C ILE A 390 17.45 11.68 0.17
N ASP A 391 17.47 12.56 1.17
CA ASP A 391 16.78 13.85 1.14
C ASP A 391 17.65 14.88 0.41
N THR A 392 17.09 15.49 -0.64
CA THR A 392 17.85 16.41 -1.53
C THR A 392 18.15 17.76 -0.91
N VAL A 393 17.37 18.19 0.09
CA VAL A 393 17.58 19.46 0.79
C VAL A 393 18.78 19.36 1.71
N THR A 394 18.92 18.22 2.39
CA THR A 394 19.97 17.98 3.38
C THR A 394 21.17 17.20 2.84
N ASN A 395 21.02 16.55 1.68
CA ASN A 395 21.97 15.60 1.10
C ASN A 395 22.40 14.49 2.09
N LYS A 396 21.42 13.95 2.83
CA LYS A 396 21.62 12.87 3.80
C LYS A 396 20.73 11.68 3.49
N VAL A 397 21.25 10.48 3.77
CA VAL A 397 20.44 9.25 3.75
C VAL A 397 19.43 9.32 4.89
N SER A 398 18.14 9.38 4.56
CA SER A 398 17.04 9.44 5.50
C SER A 398 16.46 8.08 5.85
N VAL A 399 16.50 7.12 4.91
CA VAL A 399 15.92 5.78 5.07
C VAL A 399 16.77 4.75 4.34
N ILE A 400 16.87 3.54 4.89
CA ILE A 400 17.44 2.36 4.23
C ILE A 400 16.36 1.29 4.18
N ILE A 401 16.02 0.85 2.97
CA ILE A 401 15.00 -0.15 2.70
C ILE A 401 15.70 -1.48 2.40
N PRO A 402 15.58 -2.49 3.27
CA PRO A 402 16.15 -3.81 3.00
C PRO A 402 15.39 -4.47 1.84
N LEU A 403 16.15 -5.08 0.94
CA LEU A 403 15.58 -5.91 -0.13
C LEU A 403 15.93 -7.37 0.14
N THR A 404 15.00 -8.26 -0.18
CA THR A 404 15.24 -9.71 -0.09
C THR A 404 15.92 -10.17 -1.37
N LEU A 405 17.19 -9.80 -1.55
CA LEU A 405 17.95 -10.13 -2.77
C LEU A 405 19.03 -11.15 -2.48
N GLY A 406 19.25 -12.04 -3.43
CA GLY A 406 20.60 -12.53 -3.65
C GLY A 406 21.44 -11.36 -4.19
N ALA A 407 22.52 -11.01 -3.51
CA ALA A 407 23.36 -9.84 -3.82
C ALA A 407 23.79 -9.78 -5.30
N ASN A 408 23.77 -8.56 -5.87
CA ASN A 408 24.30 -8.08 -7.17
C ASN A 408 23.28 -7.63 -8.25
N SER A 409 23.69 -6.55 -8.94
CA SER A 409 23.11 -5.79 -10.07
C SER A 409 21.61 -5.50 -10.01
N ALA A 410 21.26 -4.23 -9.85
CA ALA A 410 19.88 -3.80 -9.74
C ALA A 410 19.74 -2.35 -10.22
N ALA A 411 19.01 -2.14 -11.32
CA ALA A 411 18.52 -0.83 -11.69
C ALA A 411 17.27 -0.47 -10.88
N VAL A 412 17.04 0.83 -10.67
CA VAL A 412 15.82 1.38 -10.06
C VAL A 412 15.18 2.41 -10.97
N ALA A 413 13.85 2.38 -11.04
CA ALA A 413 13.05 3.44 -11.64
C ALA A 413 11.91 3.83 -10.70
N VAL A 414 11.52 5.10 -10.75
CA VAL A 414 10.39 5.65 -9.99
C VAL A 414 9.20 5.90 -10.92
N SER A 415 7.98 5.64 -10.44
CA SER A 415 6.77 5.95 -11.19
C SER A 415 6.62 7.47 -11.42
N PRO A 416 5.96 7.92 -12.51
CA PRO A 416 5.77 9.36 -12.79
C PRO A 416 5.02 10.13 -11.69
N ASN A 417 4.14 9.46 -10.96
CA ASN A 417 3.44 10.04 -9.80
C ASN A 417 4.26 9.99 -8.49
N GLY A 418 5.44 9.37 -8.52
CA GLY A 418 6.33 9.24 -7.37
C GLY A 418 5.90 8.24 -6.30
N ALA A 419 4.82 7.48 -6.52
CA ALA A 419 4.23 6.57 -5.53
C ALA A 419 4.97 5.24 -5.37
N HIS A 420 5.64 4.77 -6.44
CA HIS A 420 6.28 3.46 -6.46
C HIS A 420 7.71 3.50 -7.01
N LEU A 421 8.57 2.66 -6.44
CA LEU A 421 9.86 2.29 -7.05
C LEU A 421 9.78 0.87 -7.57
N TYR A 422 10.44 0.63 -8.69
CA TYR A 422 10.64 -0.67 -9.29
C TYR A 422 12.13 -0.97 -9.29
N VAL A 423 12.53 -2.04 -8.61
CA VAL A 423 13.94 -2.45 -8.48
C VAL A 423 14.11 -3.81 -9.14
N ALA A 424 14.96 -3.89 -10.16
CA ALA A 424 15.31 -5.14 -10.81
C ALA A 424 16.24 -5.96 -9.91
N ASN A 425 15.93 -7.25 -9.71
CA ASN A 425 16.67 -8.11 -8.80
C ASN A 425 17.37 -9.22 -9.60
N ALA A 426 18.56 -8.94 -10.13
CA ALA A 426 19.20 -9.79 -11.14
C ALA A 426 19.28 -11.27 -10.74
N ASN A 427 19.79 -11.58 -9.54
CA ASN A 427 19.97 -12.98 -9.13
C ASN A 427 18.68 -13.65 -8.65
N ALA A 428 17.67 -12.88 -8.28
CA ALA A 428 16.37 -13.42 -7.87
C ALA A 428 15.43 -13.63 -9.07
N ASN A 429 15.74 -13.08 -10.25
CA ASN A 429 14.85 -13.07 -11.42
C ASN A 429 13.49 -12.44 -11.11
N THR A 430 13.49 -11.35 -10.33
CA THR A 430 12.28 -10.64 -9.91
C THR A 430 12.43 -9.13 -10.05
N VAL A 431 11.32 -8.42 -9.90
CA VAL A 431 11.27 -6.97 -9.65
C VAL A 431 10.57 -6.72 -8.32
N SER A 432 11.21 -5.97 -7.42
CA SER A 432 10.57 -5.48 -6.20
C SER A 432 9.83 -4.19 -6.48
N VAL A 433 8.59 -4.09 -6.01
CA VAL A 433 7.79 -2.87 -5.99
C VAL A 433 7.83 -2.31 -4.58
N ILE A 434 8.22 -1.05 -4.45
CA ILE A 434 8.34 -0.36 -3.15
C ILE A 434 7.37 0.81 -3.13
N ASP A 435 6.54 0.88 -2.10
CA ASP A 435 5.70 2.04 -1.82
C ASP A 435 6.54 3.15 -1.19
N THR A 436 6.58 4.33 -1.82
CA THR A 436 7.45 5.45 -1.41
C THR A 436 6.91 6.25 -0.21
N ALA A 437 5.62 6.12 0.11
CA ALA A 437 5.02 6.75 1.27
C ALA A 437 5.40 5.99 2.55
N THR A 438 5.39 4.67 2.48
CA THR A 438 5.69 3.76 3.60
C THR A 438 7.13 3.26 3.63
N ASN A 439 7.86 3.38 2.52
CA ASN A 439 9.21 2.84 2.32
C ASN A 439 9.27 1.32 2.54
N LYS A 440 8.24 0.60 2.07
CA LYS A 440 8.14 -0.86 2.21
C LYS A 440 7.97 -1.53 0.86
N VAL A 441 8.57 -2.71 0.71
CA VAL A 441 8.32 -3.59 -0.43
C VAL A 441 6.87 -4.07 -0.35
N SER A 442 6.06 -3.70 -1.34
CA SER A 442 4.63 -4.05 -1.43
C SER A 442 4.38 -5.26 -2.34
N ALA A 443 5.27 -5.52 -3.29
CA ALA A 443 5.20 -6.71 -4.15
C ALA A 443 6.58 -7.15 -4.64
N THR A 444 6.68 -8.42 -5.02
CA THR A 444 7.84 -8.99 -5.74
C THR A 444 7.31 -9.78 -6.93
N ILE A 445 7.67 -9.35 -8.13
CA ILE A 445 7.10 -9.85 -9.40
C ILE A 445 8.15 -10.70 -10.12
N PRO A 446 7.88 -11.97 -10.45
CA PRO A 446 8.81 -12.77 -11.24
C PRO A 446 8.92 -12.24 -12.67
N VAL A 447 10.13 -12.20 -13.20
CA VAL A 447 10.45 -11.77 -14.58
C VAL A 447 11.40 -12.78 -15.24
N GLY A 448 12.01 -12.41 -16.37
CA GLY A 448 13.01 -13.25 -17.03
C GLY A 448 14.31 -13.36 -16.22
N LEU A 449 15.28 -14.08 -16.78
CA LEU A 449 16.55 -14.37 -16.14
C LEU A 449 17.47 -13.15 -16.14
N LYS A 450 18.05 -12.85 -14.98
CA LYS A 450 19.00 -11.76 -14.76
C LYS A 450 18.46 -10.39 -15.21
N PRO A 451 17.38 -9.88 -14.57
CA PRO A 451 16.88 -8.55 -14.85
C PRO A 451 17.88 -7.48 -14.42
N VAL A 452 18.20 -6.52 -15.28
CA VAL A 452 19.30 -5.55 -15.02
C VAL A 452 18.90 -4.09 -15.24
N GLY A 453 18.06 -3.79 -16.22
CA GLY A 453 17.53 -2.46 -16.49
C GLY A 453 16.03 -2.39 -16.21
N VAL A 454 15.55 -1.23 -15.77
CA VAL A 454 14.14 -0.97 -15.50
C VAL A 454 13.78 0.45 -15.93
N ALA A 455 12.65 0.60 -16.64
CA ALA A 455 12.11 1.91 -17.00
C ALA A 455 10.57 1.89 -16.88
N VAL A 456 10.00 3.00 -16.43
CA VAL A 456 8.54 3.18 -16.33
C VAL A 456 8.08 4.07 -17.48
N SER A 457 6.95 3.76 -18.10
CA SER A 457 6.37 4.59 -19.14
C SER A 457 5.93 5.95 -18.58
N PRO A 458 5.97 7.04 -19.37
CA PRO A 458 5.62 8.39 -18.89
C PRO A 458 4.18 8.53 -18.38
N ASP A 459 3.25 7.72 -18.89
CA ASP A 459 1.87 7.64 -18.43
C ASP A 459 1.68 6.76 -17.17
N GLY A 460 2.75 6.09 -16.71
CA GLY A 460 2.76 5.21 -15.55
C GLY A 460 2.04 3.88 -15.75
N THR A 461 1.62 3.54 -16.97
CA THR A 461 0.82 2.34 -17.25
C THR A 461 1.65 1.09 -17.47
N HIS A 462 2.96 1.20 -17.72
CA HIS A 462 3.85 0.07 -17.99
C HIS A 462 5.21 0.21 -17.29
N VAL A 463 5.79 -0.93 -16.90
CA VAL A 463 7.22 -1.06 -16.57
C VAL A 463 7.87 -2.02 -17.54
N TYR A 464 9.02 -1.62 -18.08
CA TYR A 464 9.85 -2.41 -18.98
C TYR A 464 11.10 -2.85 -18.23
N VAL A 465 11.39 -4.15 -18.28
CA VAL A 465 12.50 -4.76 -17.53
C VAL A 465 13.34 -5.58 -18.49
N THR A 466 14.62 -5.24 -18.66
CA THR A 466 15.54 -5.99 -19.52
C THR A 466 16.05 -7.23 -18.79
N ASN A 467 15.90 -8.40 -19.40
CA ASN A 467 16.33 -9.69 -18.86
C ASN A 467 17.58 -10.16 -19.62
N GLU A 468 18.76 -9.88 -19.07
CA GLU A 468 20.04 -10.03 -19.75
C GLU A 468 20.27 -11.46 -20.29
N ASN A 469 19.95 -12.46 -19.48
CA ASN A 469 20.17 -13.87 -19.81
C ASN A 469 19.00 -14.51 -20.55
N SER A 470 17.83 -13.86 -20.58
CA SER A 470 16.69 -14.31 -21.37
C SER A 470 16.63 -13.67 -22.76
N TYR A 471 17.39 -12.61 -23.02
CA TYR A 471 17.36 -11.85 -24.27
C TYR A 471 15.97 -11.26 -24.56
N THR A 472 15.25 -10.87 -23.51
CA THR A 472 13.89 -10.32 -23.60
C THR A 472 13.74 -9.07 -22.76
N VAL A 473 12.67 -8.32 -23.02
CA VAL A 473 12.14 -7.28 -22.14
C VAL A 473 10.80 -7.74 -21.58
N SER A 474 10.67 -7.90 -20.26
CA SER A 474 9.39 -8.12 -19.60
C SER A 474 8.58 -6.82 -19.55
N VAL A 475 7.28 -6.92 -19.83
CA VAL A 475 6.34 -5.78 -19.90
C VAL A 475 5.28 -5.95 -18.82
N LEU A 476 5.37 -5.17 -17.75
CA LEU A 476 4.43 -5.18 -16.63
C LEU A 476 3.37 -4.11 -16.86
N ALA A 477 2.12 -4.52 -17.08
CA ALA A 477 0.98 -3.62 -17.17
C ALA A 477 0.51 -3.20 -15.77
N LEU A 478 0.70 -1.93 -15.44
CA LEU A 478 0.36 -1.37 -14.13
C LEU A 478 -1.06 -0.79 -14.13
N PRO A 479 -1.85 -1.03 -13.06
CA PRO A 479 -3.10 -0.34 -12.87
C PRO A 479 -2.85 1.16 -12.65
N VAL A 480 -3.66 1.99 -13.29
CA VAL A 480 -3.67 3.44 -13.08
C VAL A 480 -5.11 3.88 -12.87
N LEU A 481 -5.34 4.65 -11.81
CA LEU A 481 -6.58 5.39 -11.59
C LEU A 481 -6.35 6.86 -11.93
N SER A 482 -7.35 7.49 -12.52
CA SER A 482 -7.32 8.92 -12.83
C SER A 482 -8.52 9.63 -12.23
N ALA A 483 -8.32 10.87 -11.77
CA ALA A 483 -9.36 11.62 -11.08
C ALA A 483 -10.61 11.82 -11.96
N GLY A 484 -10.41 12.00 -13.28
CA GLY A 484 -11.46 12.35 -14.21
C GLY A 484 -12.19 13.66 -13.83
N ALA A 485 -13.18 14.05 -14.62
CA ALA A 485 -14.14 15.06 -14.22
C ALA A 485 -15.27 14.35 -13.46
N VAL A 486 -15.25 14.38 -12.13
CA VAL A 486 -16.31 13.78 -11.30
C VAL A 486 -17.54 14.70 -11.37
N PRO A 487 -18.66 14.26 -11.98
CA PRO A 487 -19.86 15.09 -12.08
C PRO A 487 -20.49 15.31 -10.70
N ALA A 488 -21.09 16.48 -10.50
CA ALA A 488 -21.93 16.71 -9.32
C ALA A 488 -23.17 15.81 -9.39
N ALA A 489 -23.56 15.26 -8.25
CA ALA A 489 -24.79 14.49 -8.10
C ALA A 489 -25.92 15.40 -7.60
N THR A 490 -27.19 15.05 -7.83
CA THR A 490 -28.34 15.81 -7.32
C THR A 490 -29.22 14.90 -6.48
N VAL A 491 -29.65 15.36 -5.29
CA VAL A 491 -30.49 14.57 -4.38
C VAL A 491 -31.75 14.08 -5.10
N GLY A 492 -32.01 12.78 -5.05
CA GLY A 492 -33.19 12.17 -5.66
C GLY A 492 -33.11 11.93 -7.17
N ILE A 493 -32.02 12.31 -7.83
CA ILE A 493 -31.80 12.09 -9.27
C ILE A 493 -30.81 10.93 -9.48
N PRO A 494 -31.09 9.98 -10.40
CA PRO A 494 -30.16 8.91 -10.73
C PRO A 494 -28.78 9.46 -11.14
N TYR A 495 -27.74 8.86 -10.56
CA TYR A 495 -26.35 9.22 -10.79
C TYR A 495 -25.59 8.04 -11.40
N SER A 496 -24.68 8.34 -12.33
CA SER A 496 -23.75 7.37 -12.91
C SER A 496 -22.42 8.03 -13.24
N PHE A 497 -21.33 7.44 -12.76
CA PHE A 497 -19.97 7.87 -13.07
C PHE A 497 -19.04 6.66 -13.07
N THR A 498 -18.32 6.43 -14.16
CA THR A 498 -17.30 5.39 -14.23
C THR A 498 -15.94 5.98 -13.94
N ILE A 499 -15.24 5.44 -12.94
CA ILE A 499 -13.88 5.84 -12.62
C ILE A 499 -12.97 5.54 -13.82
N PRO A 500 -12.33 6.54 -14.44
CA PRO A 500 -11.43 6.27 -15.56
C PRO A 500 -10.16 5.59 -15.06
N ALA A 501 -9.90 4.41 -15.62
CA ALA A 501 -8.86 3.51 -15.18
C ALA A 501 -8.23 2.75 -16.36
N VAL A 502 -6.95 2.38 -16.20
CA VAL A 502 -6.19 1.58 -17.16
C VAL A 502 -5.62 0.38 -16.44
N ASN A 503 -5.69 -0.82 -17.05
CA ASN A 503 -5.21 -2.09 -16.47
C ASN A 503 -5.76 -2.42 -15.07
N VAL A 504 -6.96 -1.95 -14.73
CA VAL A 504 -7.66 -2.25 -13.48
C VAL A 504 -8.70 -3.34 -13.72
N ALA A 505 -8.62 -4.41 -12.96
CA ALA A 505 -9.51 -5.56 -12.99
C ALA A 505 -10.57 -5.51 -11.86
N SER A 506 -10.28 -4.86 -10.74
CA SER A 506 -11.26 -4.67 -9.67
C SER A 506 -11.08 -3.37 -8.88
N PHE A 507 -12.15 -2.92 -8.24
CA PHE A 507 -12.26 -1.64 -7.54
C PHE A 507 -12.87 -1.83 -6.16
N VAL A 508 -12.27 -1.22 -5.14
CA VAL A 508 -12.77 -1.24 -3.76
C VAL A 508 -12.62 0.15 -3.12
N VAL A 509 -13.62 0.59 -2.36
CA VAL A 509 -13.48 1.76 -1.49
C VAL A 509 -12.67 1.35 -0.26
N THR A 510 -11.48 1.92 -0.09
CA THR A 510 -10.54 1.56 0.99
C THR A 510 -10.48 2.58 2.12
N SER A 511 -11.02 3.78 1.90
CA SER A 511 -11.20 4.80 2.94
C SER A 511 -12.39 5.70 2.64
N GLY A 512 -13.05 6.21 3.69
CA GLY A 512 -14.29 6.96 3.55
C GLY A 512 -15.49 6.09 3.17
N VAL A 513 -16.59 6.76 2.78
CA VAL A 513 -17.82 6.11 2.33
C VAL A 513 -18.35 6.83 1.09
N LEU A 514 -19.08 6.15 0.22
CA LEU A 514 -19.79 6.79 -0.88
C LEU A 514 -20.95 7.66 -0.34
N PRO A 515 -21.42 8.68 -1.10
CA PRO A 515 -22.68 9.34 -0.79
C PRO A 515 -23.81 8.34 -0.57
N VAL A 516 -24.65 8.59 0.45
CA VAL A 516 -25.76 7.68 0.80
C VAL A 516 -26.67 7.50 -0.42
N GLY A 517 -26.94 6.24 -0.78
CA GLY A 517 -27.73 5.87 -1.95
C GLY A 517 -26.93 5.59 -3.22
N LEU A 518 -25.61 5.72 -3.18
CA LEU A 518 -24.69 5.31 -4.25
C LEU A 518 -23.93 4.03 -3.89
N THR A 519 -23.61 3.23 -4.90
CA THR A 519 -22.81 2.00 -4.79
C THR A 519 -21.74 1.95 -5.88
N LEU A 520 -20.60 1.31 -5.58
CA LEU A 520 -19.52 1.06 -6.52
C LEU A 520 -19.62 -0.36 -7.07
N ASN A 521 -19.64 -0.49 -8.39
CA ASN A 521 -19.49 -1.78 -9.06
C ASN A 521 -18.01 -2.20 -9.05
N ALA A 522 -17.71 -3.28 -8.33
CA ALA A 522 -16.35 -3.72 -8.07
C ALA A 522 -15.57 -4.22 -9.29
N SER A 523 -16.22 -4.54 -10.43
CA SER A 523 -15.52 -4.99 -11.64
C SER A 523 -15.40 -3.91 -12.71
N THR A 524 -16.34 -2.97 -12.75
CA THR A 524 -16.36 -1.91 -13.78
C THR A 524 -15.90 -0.56 -13.28
N GLY A 525 -15.81 -0.36 -11.96
CA GLY A 525 -15.47 0.94 -11.38
C GLY A 525 -16.60 1.97 -11.50
N THR A 526 -17.81 1.54 -11.91
CA THR A 526 -18.96 2.44 -12.09
C THR A 526 -19.65 2.68 -10.75
N ILE A 527 -19.77 3.94 -10.37
CA ILE A 527 -20.57 4.41 -9.24
C ILE A 527 -21.97 4.73 -9.75
N THR A 528 -22.98 4.07 -9.21
CA THR A 528 -24.39 4.25 -9.61
C THR A 528 -25.31 4.36 -8.41
N GLY A 529 -26.49 4.94 -8.59
CA GLY A 529 -27.54 4.96 -7.57
C GLY A 529 -28.33 6.25 -7.57
N THR A 530 -28.97 6.57 -6.46
CA THR A 530 -29.71 7.83 -6.27
C THR A 530 -29.32 8.42 -4.93
N PRO A 531 -28.57 9.53 -4.90
CA PRO A 531 -28.06 10.07 -3.65
C PRO A 531 -29.21 10.69 -2.84
N THR A 532 -29.19 10.53 -1.53
CA THR A 532 -30.28 10.98 -0.64
C THR A 532 -29.91 12.15 0.25
N THR A 533 -28.61 12.46 0.38
CA THR A 533 -28.10 13.52 1.25
C THR A 533 -27.20 14.48 0.48
N PRO A 534 -27.38 15.80 0.64
CA PRO A 534 -26.52 16.80 0.03
C PRO A 534 -25.14 16.86 0.72
N GLY A 535 -24.18 17.49 0.06
CA GLY A 535 -22.85 17.79 0.59
C GLY A 535 -21.72 17.10 -0.16
N PRO A 536 -20.47 17.53 0.08
CA PRO A 536 -19.29 16.87 -0.45
C PRO A 536 -19.01 15.60 0.36
N VAL A 537 -18.74 14.50 -0.34
CA VAL A 537 -18.27 13.25 0.27
C VAL A 537 -16.98 12.82 -0.42
N THR A 538 -15.92 12.70 0.37
CA THR A 538 -14.61 12.22 -0.08
C THR A 538 -14.40 10.77 0.31
N PHE A 539 -13.93 9.97 -0.63
CA PHE A 539 -13.61 8.56 -0.43
C PHE A 539 -12.39 8.17 -1.27
N THR A 540 -11.70 7.11 -0.86
CA THR A 540 -10.52 6.59 -1.55
C THR A 540 -10.86 5.27 -2.20
N VAL A 541 -10.52 5.14 -3.48
CA VAL A 541 -10.67 3.89 -4.23
C VAL A 541 -9.30 3.29 -4.50
N THR A 542 -9.21 1.99 -4.27
CA THR A 542 -8.09 1.15 -4.70
C THR A 542 -8.53 0.34 -5.91
N GLY A 543 -7.78 0.48 -7.00
CA GLY A 543 -7.94 -0.28 -8.24
C GLY A 543 -6.84 -1.32 -8.37
N ALA A 544 -7.23 -2.59 -8.45
CA ALA A 544 -6.33 -3.73 -8.56
C ALA A 544 -6.06 -4.12 -10.01
N GLY A 545 -4.79 -4.26 -10.36
CA GLY A 545 -4.35 -4.82 -11.62
C GLY A 545 -3.58 -6.13 -11.41
N LEU A 546 -3.10 -6.72 -12.49
CA LEU A 546 -2.33 -7.97 -12.44
C LEU A 546 -0.97 -7.79 -11.75
N TYR A 547 -0.31 -6.64 -11.94
CA TYR A 547 1.05 -6.35 -11.49
C TYR A 547 1.14 -5.20 -10.48
N GLY A 548 0.05 -4.91 -9.75
CA GLY A 548 0.06 -3.88 -8.72
C GLY A 548 -1.32 -3.38 -8.34
N GLN A 549 -1.33 -2.21 -7.71
CA GLN A 549 -2.53 -1.49 -7.29
C GLN A 549 -2.35 0.01 -7.55
N ALA A 550 -3.43 0.72 -7.83
CA ALA A 550 -3.47 2.18 -7.83
C ALA A 550 -4.47 2.67 -6.78
N VAL A 551 -4.13 3.76 -6.10
CA VAL A 551 -4.97 4.35 -5.05
C VAL A 551 -5.20 5.82 -5.38
N LEU A 552 -6.47 6.24 -5.39
CA LEU A 552 -6.82 7.64 -5.63
C LEU A 552 -8.04 8.07 -4.81
N ALA A 553 -8.00 9.29 -4.29
CA ALA A 553 -9.13 9.90 -3.59
C ALA A 553 -10.05 10.64 -4.59
N TYR A 554 -11.35 10.51 -4.39
CA TYR A 554 -12.40 11.13 -5.18
C TYR A 554 -13.32 11.92 -4.25
N THR A 555 -13.92 12.99 -4.79
CA THR A 555 -14.97 13.74 -4.09
C THR A 555 -16.17 13.88 -5.00
N ILE A 556 -17.33 13.40 -4.54
CA ILE A 556 -18.62 13.65 -5.19
C ILE A 556 -19.32 14.76 -4.41
N ILE A 557 -19.74 15.81 -5.11
CA ILE A 557 -20.54 16.89 -4.53
C ILE A 557 -21.99 16.61 -4.86
N THR A 558 -22.80 16.31 -3.85
CA THR A 558 -24.25 16.17 -4.02
C THR A 558 -24.94 17.51 -3.75
N VAL A 559 -25.66 18.06 -4.72
CA VAL A 559 -26.43 19.30 -4.58
C VAL A 559 -27.89 19.01 -4.26
N HIS A 560 -28.56 19.97 -3.63
CA HIS A 560 -30.02 19.93 -3.48
C HIS A 560 -30.69 19.96 -4.86
N ASN A 561 -31.83 19.30 -4.95
CA ASN A 561 -32.70 19.35 -6.11
C ASN A 561 -33.45 20.68 -6.18
#